data_AF-A0A2N3FP79-F1
#
_entry.id   AF-A0A2N3FP79-F1
#
_cell.length_a   1.000
_cell.length_b   1.000
_cell.length_c   1.000
_cell.angle_alpha   90.00
_cell.angle_beta   90.00
_cell.angle_gamma   90.00
#
_symmetry.space_group_name_H-M   'P 1'
#
loop_
_entity.id
_entity.type
_entity.pdbx_description
1 polymer ?
#
loop_
_entity_poly.entity_id
_entity_poly.type
_entity_poly.pdbx_seq_one_letter_code
_entity_poly.pdbx_strand_id
1 'polypeptide(L)'
;MFDTDQYWVQAAPFRALVARFLDLTGLPWPLIARHAGVPPAVVHRLLYGRDGRAPGRIPSDCARRLLAVDETQLVRLARDRYR
;
A
#
# COMPACT_ATOMS: atom_id res chain seq x y z
N MET A 1 2.44 17.33 -23.45
CA MET A 1 2.00 15.92 -23.45
C MET A 1 3.06 15.15 -22.69
N PHE A 2 2.87 14.94 -21.38
CA PHE A 2 3.87 14.28 -20.54
C PHE A 2 3.68 12.77 -20.67
N ASP A 3 4.78 12.11 -21.02
CA ASP A 3 4.86 10.67 -21.18
C ASP A 3 4.45 9.96 -19.88
N THR A 4 3.30 9.29 -19.90
CA THR A 4 2.72 8.63 -18.72
C THR A 4 3.54 7.41 -18.30
N ASP A 5 4.43 6.86 -19.15
CA ASP A 5 5.10 5.58 -18.87
C ASP A 5 6.21 5.70 -17.82
N GLN A 6 6.83 6.89 -17.65
CA GLN A 6 7.81 7.15 -16.59
C GLN A 6 7.22 7.13 -15.16
N TYR A 7 5.89 7.04 -15.02
CA TYR A 7 5.19 7.12 -13.74
C TYR A 7 4.68 5.78 -13.21
N TRP A 8 5.00 4.63 -13.84
CA TRP A 8 4.47 3.33 -13.42
C TRP A 8 5.55 2.32 -13.07
N VAL A 9 5.46 1.74 -11.87
CA VAL A 9 6.41 0.73 -11.36
C VAL A 9 5.72 -0.61 -11.14
N GLN A 10 6.49 -1.69 -11.11
CA GLN A 10 5.99 -3.04 -10.89
C GLN A 10 5.23 -3.13 -9.56
N ALA A 11 4.01 -3.65 -9.58
CA ALA A 11 3.13 -3.67 -8.41
C ALA A 11 3.46 -4.76 -7.39
N ALA A 12 4.07 -5.87 -7.83
CA ALA A 12 4.28 -7.06 -7.00
C ALA A 12 5.06 -6.80 -5.71
N PRO A 13 6.18 -6.02 -5.71
CA PRO A 13 6.90 -5.70 -4.47
C PRO A 13 6.03 -4.92 -3.48
N PHE A 14 5.21 -4.00 -3.97
CA PHE A 14 4.35 -3.16 -3.13
C PHE A 14 3.15 -3.94 -2.59
N ARG A 15 2.63 -4.91 -3.35
CA ARG A 15 1.64 -5.86 -2.83
C ARG A 15 2.23 -6.66 -1.66
N ALA A 16 3.44 -7.20 -1.83
CA ALA A 16 4.12 -7.95 -0.76
C ALA A 16 4.39 -7.06 0.48
N LEU A 17 4.78 -5.80 0.26
CA LEU A 17 4.98 -4.83 1.34
C LEU A 17 3.69 -4.57 2.13
N VAL A 18 2.57 -4.31 1.45
CA VAL A 18 1.27 -4.09 2.13
C VAL A 18 0.82 -5.36 2.86
N ALA A 19 1.00 -6.55 2.26
CA ALA A 19 0.70 -7.81 2.94
C ALA A 19 1.51 -7.96 4.22
N ARG A 20 2.81 -7.67 4.18
CA ARG A 20 3.68 -7.66 5.37
C ARG A 20 3.21 -6.66 6.43
N PHE A 21 2.73 -5.48 6.06
CA PHE A 21 2.16 -4.54 7.03
C PHE A 21 0.91 -5.10 7.71
N LEU A 22 0.06 -5.82 6.97
CA LEU A 22 -1.11 -6.50 7.55
C LEU A 22 -0.68 -7.56 8.56
N ASP A 23 0.27 -8.42 8.17
CA ASP A 23 0.76 -9.49 9.03
C ASP A 23 1.46 -8.96 10.29
N LEU A 24 2.23 -7.88 10.16
CA LEU A 24 2.98 -7.28 11.27
C LEU A 24 2.07 -6.60 12.30
N THR A 25 0.96 -5.99 11.85
CA THR A 25 0.19 -5.06 12.69
C THR A 25 -1.24 -5.50 12.99
N GLY A 26 -1.79 -6.41 12.20
CA GLY A 26 -3.22 -6.76 12.26
C GLY A 26 -4.16 -5.60 11.90
N LEU A 27 -3.63 -4.45 11.46
CA LEU A 27 -4.45 -3.30 11.13
C LEU A 27 -5.26 -3.56 9.87
N PRO A 28 -6.53 -3.09 9.80
CA PRO A 28 -7.28 -3.06 8.56
C PRO A 28 -6.53 -2.32 7.45
N TRP A 29 -6.42 -2.91 6.25
CA TRP A 29 -5.75 -2.29 5.11
C TRP A 29 -6.19 -0.84 4.79
N PRO A 30 -7.47 -0.40 5.01
CA PRO A 30 -7.83 0.99 4.78
C PRO A 30 -7.12 1.97 5.73
N LEU A 31 -6.77 1.54 6.94
CA LEU A 31 -5.99 2.35 7.88
C LEU A 31 -4.53 2.45 7.43
N ILE A 32 -3.95 1.35 6.95
CA ILE A 32 -2.60 1.35 6.38
C ILE A 32 -2.54 2.29 5.17
N ALA A 33 -3.54 2.23 4.28
CA ALA A 33 -3.63 3.12 3.12
C ALA A 33 -3.66 4.60 3.53
N ARG A 34 -4.49 4.95 4.53
CA ARG A 34 -4.58 6.31 5.07
C ARG A 34 -3.27 6.76 5.71
N HIS A 35 -2.65 5.91 6.53
CA HIS A 35 -1.37 6.20 7.19
C HIS A 35 -0.25 6.41 6.17
N ALA A 36 -0.20 5.57 5.12
CA ALA A 36 0.74 5.72 4.01
C ALA A 36 0.42 6.91 3.08
N GLY A 37 -0.72 7.58 3.24
CA GLY A 37 -1.17 8.63 2.33
C GLY A 37 -1.46 8.13 0.91
N VAL A 38 -1.77 6.84 0.75
CA VAL A 38 -2.07 6.21 -0.56
C VAL A 38 -3.59 6.13 -0.74
N PRO A 39 -4.14 6.43 -1.92
CA PRO A 39 -5.57 6.28 -2.17
C PRO A 39 -6.05 4.85 -1.83
N PRO A 40 -7.11 4.68 -1.01
CA PRO A 40 -7.59 3.35 -0.62
C PRO A 40 -7.90 2.42 -1.80
N ALA A 41 -8.39 2.97 -2.91
CA ALA A 41 -8.65 2.19 -4.13
C ALA A 41 -7.38 1.53 -4.71
N VAL A 42 -6.22 2.19 -4.59
CA VAL A 42 -4.93 1.64 -5.06
C VAL A 42 -4.52 0.45 -4.18
N VAL A 43 -4.62 0.60 -2.86
CA VAL A 43 -4.29 -0.46 -1.90
C VAL A 43 -5.27 -1.64 -2.02
N HIS A 44 -6.57 -1.35 -2.16
CA HIS A 44 -7.59 -2.37 -2.42
C HIS A 44 -7.26 -3.17 -3.68
N ARG A 45 -6.95 -2.47 -4.79
CA ARG A 45 -6.60 -3.13 -6.06
C ARG A 45 -5.28 -3.92 -5.94
N LEU A 46 -4.31 -3.44 -5.17
CA LEU A 46 -3.07 -4.18 -4.91
C LEU A 46 -3.32 -5.51 -4.19
N LEU A 47 -4.19 -5.51 -3.19
CA LEU A 47 -4.48 -6.69 -2.37
C LEU A 47 -5.43 -7.67 -3.04
N TYR A 48 -6.52 -7.18 -3.60
CA TYR A 48 -7.63 -8.00 -4.10
C TYR A 48 -7.72 -8.07 -5.62
N GLY A 49 -6.95 -7.23 -6.32
CA GLY A 49 -7.05 -7.12 -7.77
C GLY A 49 -8.35 -6.47 -8.22
N ARG A 50 -8.66 -6.66 -9.51
CA ARG A 50 -9.95 -6.37 -10.13
C ARG A 50 -10.28 -7.53 -11.06
N ASP A 51 -11.48 -8.08 -10.95
CA ASP A 51 -11.94 -9.21 -11.77
C ASP A 51 -10.97 -10.41 -11.75
N GLY A 52 -10.46 -10.74 -10.56
CA GLY A 52 -9.49 -11.83 -10.35
C GLY A 52 -8.05 -11.53 -10.78
N ARG A 53 -7.76 -10.31 -11.26
CA ARG A 53 -6.42 -9.93 -11.75
C ARG A 53 -5.79 -8.86 -10.88
N ALA A 54 -4.64 -9.18 -10.30
CA ALA A 54 -3.80 -8.20 -9.63
C ALA A 54 -3.24 -7.19 -10.65
N PRO A 55 -3.08 -5.91 -10.29
CA PRO A 55 -2.45 -4.93 -11.16
C PRO A 55 -0.99 -5.33 -11.41
N GLY A 56 -0.52 -5.20 -12.66
CA GLY A 56 0.90 -5.40 -12.99
C GLY A 56 1.77 -4.20 -12.59
N ARG A 57 1.20 -2.99 -12.61
CA ARG A 57 1.89 -1.74 -12.28
C ARG A 57 1.04 -0.84 -11.38
N ILE A 58 1.69 0.01 -10.59
CA ILE A 58 1.07 1.10 -9.82
C ILE A 58 1.76 2.44 -10.09
N PRO A 59 1.12 3.59 -9.80
CA PRO A 59 1.78 4.88 -9.90
C PRO A 59 3.01 4.95 -8.98
N SER A 60 4.12 5.48 -9.51
CA SER A 60 5.39 5.65 -8.82
C SER A 60 5.26 6.48 -7.55
N ASP A 61 4.37 7.48 -7.54
CA ASP A 61 4.07 8.26 -6.34
C ASP A 61 3.43 7.41 -5.23
N CYS A 62 2.53 6.50 -5.58
CA CYS A 62 1.94 5.56 -4.61
C CYS A 62 3.00 4.59 -4.07
N ALA A 63 3.87 4.09 -4.94
CA ALA A 63 5.00 3.25 -4.55
C ALA A 63 5.94 3.96 -3.57
N ARG A 64 6.32 5.21 -3.87
CA ARG A 64 7.16 6.04 -3.00
C ARG A 64 6.52 6.24 -1.62
N ARG A 65 5.22 6.53 -1.58
CA ARG A 65 4.47 6.69 -0.34
C ARG A 65 4.44 5.40 0.50
N LEU A 66 4.26 4.24 -0.14
CA LEU A 66 4.32 2.94 0.56
C LEU A 66 5.73 2.65 1.13
N LEU A 67 6.79 2.99 0.39
CA LEU A 67 8.17 2.82 0.85
C LEU A 67 8.54 3.78 1.98
N ALA A 68 7.89 4.94 2.06
CA ALA A 68 8.12 5.94 3.10
C ALA A 68 7.41 5.63 4.43
N VAL A 69 6.63 4.53 4.51
CA VAL A 69 5.97 4.12 5.75
C VAL A 69 7.01 3.67 6.76
N ASP A 70 7.03 4.32 7.92
CA ASP A 70 7.80 3.87 9.08
C ASP A 70 7.06 2.74 9.81
N GLU A 71 7.61 1.53 9.76
CA GLU A 71 7.05 0.35 10.41
C GLU A 71 6.91 0.50 11.92
N THR A 72 7.82 1.23 12.57
CA THR A 72 7.77 1.47 14.01
C THR A 72 6.56 2.31 14.38
N GLN A 73 6.26 3.33 13.58
CA GLN A 73 5.06 4.16 13.74
C GLN A 73 3.79 3.34 13.48
N LEU A 74 3.82 2.46 12.48
CA LEU A 74 2.68 1.61 12.15
C LEU A 74 2.37 0.59 13.28
N VAL A 75 3.40 -0.01 13.88
CA VAL A 75 3.25 -0.90 15.05
C VAL A 75 2.73 -0.15 16.28
N ARG A 76 3.19 1.09 16.51
CA ARG A 76 2.66 1.94 17.59
C ARG A 76 1.17 2.23 17.37
N LEU A 77 0.79 2.62 16.15
CA LEU A 77 -0.61 2.84 15.76
C LEU A 77 -1.49 1.61 16.01
N ALA A 78 -0.97 0.41 15.75
CA ALA A 78 -1.68 -0.83 16.02
C ALA A 78 -1.93 -1.04 17.53
N ARG A 79 -0.91 -0.82 18.36
CA ARG A 79 -1.03 -0.95 19.82
C ARG A 79 -2.05 0.02 20.41
N ASP A 80 -2.03 1.27 19.96
CA ASP A 80 -2.94 2.30 20.46
C ASP A 80 -4.41 2.03 20.11
N ARG A 81 -4.67 1.27 19.03
CA ARG A 81 -6.03 0.92 18.60
C ARG A 81 -6.67 -0.21 19.41
N TYR A 82 -5.87 -1.14 19.94
CA TYR A 82 -6.34 -2.33 20.66
C TYR A 82 -6.10 -2.26 22.17
N ARG A 83 -5.69 -1.10 22.67
CA ARG A 83 -5.60 -0.79 24.09
C ARG A 83 -6.95 -0.29 24.61
#